data_AF-A0A2K2CTC4-F1
#
_entry.id   AF-A0A2K2CTC4-F1
#
_cell.length_a   1.000
_cell.length_b   1.000
_cell.length_c   1.000
_cell.angle_alpha   90.00
_cell.angle_beta   90.00
_cell.angle_gamma   90.00
#
_symmetry.space_group_name_H-M   'P 1'
#
loop_
_entity.id
_entity.type
_entity.pdbx_description
1 polymer ?
#
loop_
_entity_poly.entity_id
_entity_poly.type
_entity_poly.pdbx_seq_one_letter_code
_entity_poly.pdbx_strand_id
1 'polypeptide(L)'
;MQHYVATRPMFIDVEIMNTDIQVVLGDEGPQADSSYIAEGLSMLYKEIADTVRKEATTIMAVFPSPNEVMSILVQRVLEQRVTTILDRLLIRPSLASLPPIEEGGLLHYLRVLAVAYDKTKELAKELQSIGCGDLDIEGLTESIYVSHKDEYTEFEQASLRQLYQAKMAELRADAKQQSESTGSIGRAKGTSLTTSPQQQLSVTVVTEYVRWNEEAISRCTLLFSQPTTVAANVRSIFACLLDQVSQYLTEGLDRARESLNEAAAQRDRFVIGTSVSRRVAAAAASAAEAAAAAGESSFRSFMIAVQRCASSVAILQQFFSNTISRLLLPVDGAHPSACEDMGSAVSVVEAAAHKGLLQCIDTVMCEVERLLSSEQKATDYRSPDDGAAPDHRPTNACIRIVAYLSRVLEVAFSALEGLNKQSFLTELGNRLHKGLLTHWQKFTFSPSGGLRLKRDITEYGEFVRSFSAPSIDEKFELLGIVANVFIVAPESLASLFEGTPSIRKDALRFIQLRDDYKTAKIASMLNNIMSE
;
A
#
# COMPACT_ATOMS: atom_id res chain seq x y z
N MET A 1 -8.25 -52.55 -40.39
CA MET A 1 -8.18 -51.72 -39.16
C MET A 1 -8.43 -50.25 -39.49
N GLN A 2 -7.53 -49.56 -40.21
CA GLN A 2 -7.70 -48.14 -40.58
C GLN A 2 -9.00 -47.83 -41.32
N HIS A 3 -9.39 -48.64 -42.33
CA HIS A 3 -10.67 -48.47 -43.04
C HIS A 3 -11.89 -48.59 -42.10
N TYR A 4 -11.85 -49.51 -41.12
CA TYR A 4 -12.95 -49.66 -40.16
C TYR A 4 -13.14 -48.39 -39.34
N VAL A 5 -12.05 -47.86 -38.76
CA VAL A 5 -12.07 -46.62 -37.99
C VAL A 5 -12.49 -45.44 -38.86
N ALA A 6 -11.94 -45.33 -40.08
CA ALA A 6 -12.25 -44.24 -40.99
C ALA A 6 -13.73 -44.16 -41.39
N THR A 7 -14.42 -45.30 -41.46
CA THR A 7 -15.83 -45.37 -41.84
C THR A 7 -16.82 -45.13 -40.69
N ARG A 8 -16.35 -44.88 -39.46
CA ARG A 8 -17.27 -44.65 -38.33
C ARG A 8 -18.02 -43.32 -38.51
N PRO A 9 -19.34 -43.27 -38.24
CA PRO A 9 -20.13 -42.04 -38.39
C PRO A 9 -19.56 -40.83 -37.66
N MET A 10 -18.98 -41.03 -36.46
CA MET A 10 -18.37 -39.98 -35.63
C MET A 10 -17.23 -39.19 -36.30
N PHE A 11 -16.72 -39.63 -37.45
CA PHE A 11 -15.66 -38.93 -38.20
C PHE A 11 -16.08 -38.41 -39.58
N ILE A 12 -17.25 -38.81 -40.09
CA ILE A 12 -17.69 -38.48 -41.45
C ILE A 12 -18.98 -37.65 -41.42
N ASP A 13 -19.82 -37.84 -40.41
CA ASP A 13 -21.12 -37.22 -40.34
C ASP A 13 -21.02 -35.75 -39.91
N VAL A 14 -21.32 -34.85 -40.85
CA VAL A 14 -21.30 -33.40 -40.64
C VAL A 14 -22.37 -32.96 -39.65
N GLU A 15 -23.49 -33.68 -39.54
CA GLU A 15 -24.54 -33.37 -38.56
C GLU A 15 -24.05 -33.59 -37.14
N ILE A 16 -23.24 -34.64 -36.91
CA ILE A 16 -22.59 -34.89 -35.62
C ILE A 16 -21.64 -33.73 -35.29
N MET A 17 -20.78 -33.32 -36.23
CA MET A 17 -19.84 -32.22 -36.01
C MET A 17 -20.55 -30.89 -35.71
N ASN A 18 -21.64 -30.59 -36.41
CA ASN A 18 -22.44 -29.38 -36.14
C ASN A 18 -23.16 -29.46 -34.80
N THR A 19 -23.62 -30.65 -34.40
CA THR A 19 -24.22 -30.87 -33.08
C THR A 19 -23.20 -30.67 -31.97
N ASP A 20 -21.97 -31.19 -32.14
CA ASP A 20 -20.87 -31.01 -31.19
C ASP A 20 -20.58 -29.50 -30.98
N ILE A 21 -20.54 -28.72 -32.07
CA ILE A 21 -20.36 -27.26 -32.04
C ILE A 21 -21.51 -26.59 -31.26
N GLN A 22 -22.76 -26.91 -31.59
CA GLN A 22 -23.92 -26.29 -30.95
C GLN A 22 -24.02 -26.63 -29.46
N VAL A 23 -23.67 -27.86 -29.06
CA VAL A 23 -23.69 -28.31 -27.66
C VAL A 23 -22.68 -27.55 -26.81
N VAL A 24 -21.51 -27.20 -27.37
CA VAL A 24 -20.41 -26.57 -26.63
C VAL A 24 -20.47 -25.05 -26.66
N LEU A 25 -20.80 -24.47 -27.83
CA LEU A 25 -20.71 -23.02 -28.04
C LEU A 25 -22.07 -22.33 -27.93
N GLY A 26 -23.17 -23.05 -28.09
CA GLY A 26 -24.51 -22.48 -28.09
C GLY A 26 -24.67 -21.34 -29.12
N ASP A 27 -25.59 -20.42 -28.84
CA ASP A 27 -25.88 -19.29 -29.72
C ASP A 27 -24.88 -18.12 -29.54
N GLU A 28 -24.20 -18.04 -28.39
CA GLU A 28 -23.22 -16.98 -28.07
C GLU A 28 -21.83 -17.26 -28.67
N GLY A 29 -21.60 -18.46 -29.19
CA GLY A 29 -20.35 -18.81 -29.85
C GLY A 29 -19.16 -18.83 -28.89
N PRO A 30 -17.95 -18.45 -29.35
CA PRO A 30 -16.74 -18.42 -28.52
C PRO A 30 -16.79 -17.45 -27.33
N GLN A 31 -17.79 -16.56 -27.29
CA GLN A 31 -17.99 -15.60 -26.20
C GLN A 31 -18.88 -16.13 -25.08
N ALA A 32 -19.41 -17.35 -25.22
CA ALA A 32 -20.19 -18.00 -24.17
C ALA A 32 -19.39 -18.10 -22.86
N ASP A 33 -20.07 -18.02 -21.71
CA ASP A 33 -19.40 -18.13 -20.41
C ASP A 33 -18.60 -19.44 -20.28
N SER A 34 -17.44 -19.34 -19.64
CA SER A 34 -16.55 -20.45 -19.32
C SER A 34 -17.25 -21.61 -18.60
N SER A 35 -18.27 -21.33 -17.77
CA SER A 35 -19.06 -22.36 -17.08
C SER A 35 -19.96 -23.15 -18.03
N TYR A 36 -20.60 -22.45 -18.97
CA TYR A 36 -21.42 -23.05 -20.03
C TYR A 36 -20.55 -23.92 -20.95
N ILE A 37 -19.40 -23.40 -21.37
CA ILE A 37 -18.44 -24.17 -22.18
C ILE A 37 -17.97 -25.43 -21.44
N ALA A 38 -17.71 -25.34 -20.13
CA ALA A 38 -17.32 -26.50 -19.33
C ALA A 38 -18.39 -27.59 -19.31
N GLU A 39 -19.66 -27.22 -19.18
CA GLU A 39 -20.80 -28.15 -19.24
C GLU A 39 -20.96 -28.76 -20.63
N GLY A 40 -20.90 -27.93 -21.67
CA GLY A 40 -20.91 -28.34 -23.07
C GLY A 40 -19.83 -29.37 -23.40
N LEU A 41 -18.57 -29.08 -23.05
CA LEU A 41 -17.46 -30.00 -23.24
C LEU A 41 -17.63 -31.29 -22.43
N SER A 42 -18.15 -31.21 -21.20
CA SER A 42 -18.41 -32.40 -20.38
C SER A 42 -19.46 -33.31 -21.02
N MET A 43 -20.53 -32.74 -21.57
CA MET A 43 -21.56 -33.51 -22.29
C MET A 43 -20.99 -34.15 -23.57
N LEU A 44 -20.26 -33.37 -24.37
CA LEU A 44 -19.63 -33.86 -25.59
C LEU A 44 -18.63 -34.98 -25.31
N TYR A 45 -17.73 -34.78 -24.36
CA TYR A 45 -16.69 -35.75 -24.04
C TYR A 45 -17.25 -37.04 -23.43
N LYS A 46 -18.32 -36.94 -22.64
CA LYS A 46 -19.06 -38.11 -22.18
C LYS A 46 -19.69 -38.88 -23.33
N GLU A 47 -20.31 -38.19 -24.29
CA GLU A 47 -20.86 -38.83 -25.48
C GLU A 47 -19.75 -39.55 -26.27
N ILE A 48 -18.62 -38.88 -26.53
CA ILE A 48 -17.45 -39.45 -27.19
C ILE A 48 -16.99 -40.72 -26.47
N ALA A 49 -16.82 -40.68 -25.15
CA ALA A 49 -16.39 -41.83 -24.36
C ALA A 49 -17.40 -42.99 -24.43
N ASP A 50 -18.70 -42.70 -24.40
CA ASP A 50 -19.77 -43.68 -24.58
C ASP A 50 -19.73 -44.32 -25.99
N THR A 51 -19.46 -43.54 -27.04
CA THR A 51 -19.28 -44.07 -28.40
C THR A 51 -18.06 -44.98 -28.47
N VAL A 52 -16.92 -44.54 -27.92
CA VAL A 52 -15.67 -45.33 -27.91
C VAL A 52 -15.84 -46.63 -27.12
N ARG A 53 -16.59 -46.63 -26.01
CA ARG A 53 -16.86 -47.84 -25.22
C ARG A 53 -17.67 -48.88 -25.99
N LYS A 54 -18.66 -48.43 -26.78
CA LYS A 54 -19.45 -49.30 -27.66
C LYS A 54 -18.58 -49.89 -28.78
N GLU A 55 -17.75 -49.07 -29.40
CA GLU A 55 -16.81 -49.49 -30.43
C GLU A 55 -15.75 -50.45 -29.87
N ALA A 56 -15.23 -50.21 -28.67
CA ALA A 56 -14.27 -51.08 -28.00
C ALA A 56 -14.82 -52.50 -27.82
N THR A 57 -16.08 -52.63 -27.39
CA THR A 57 -16.76 -53.93 -27.25
C THR A 57 -16.78 -54.69 -28.59
N THR A 58 -17.06 -53.97 -29.68
CA THR A 58 -17.08 -54.55 -31.04
C THR A 58 -15.67 -54.92 -31.50
N ILE A 59 -14.70 -54.05 -31.26
CA ILE A 59 -13.31 -54.23 -31.65
C ILE A 59 -12.70 -55.45 -30.97
N MET A 60 -12.93 -55.61 -29.67
CA MET A 60 -12.49 -56.76 -28.87
C MET A 60 -13.08 -58.09 -29.35
N ALA A 61 -14.30 -58.08 -29.89
CA ALA A 61 -14.96 -59.29 -30.37
C ALA A 61 -14.56 -59.68 -31.81
N VAL A 62 -14.19 -58.71 -32.65
CA VAL A 62 -14.05 -58.91 -34.10
C VAL A 62 -12.59 -58.95 -34.57
N PHE A 63 -11.68 -58.20 -33.94
CA PHE A 63 -10.32 -58.04 -34.46
C PHE A 63 -9.30 -58.96 -33.77
N PRO A 64 -8.34 -59.55 -34.51
CA PRO A 64 -7.25 -60.34 -33.93
C PRO A 64 -6.28 -59.55 -33.05
N SER A 65 -6.08 -58.26 -33.34
CA SER A 65 -5.25 -57.33 -32.55
C SER A 65 -6.04 -56.09 -32.09
N PRO A 66 -6.92 -56.22 -31.08
CA PRO A 66 -7.79 -55.13 -30.62
C PRO A 66 -7.04 -53.86 -30.20
N ASN A 67 -5.88 -54.00 -29.55
CA ASN A 67 -5.09 -52.88 -29.04
C ASN A 67 -4.60 -51.93 -30.14
N GLU A 68 -4.19 -52.46 -31.30
CA GLU A 68 -3.76 -51.65 -32.45
C GLU A 68 -4.93 -50.86 -33.02
N VAL A 69 -6.11 -51.48 -33.11
CA VAL A 69 -7.32 -50.82 -33.61
C VAL A 69 -7.80 -49.73 -32.64
N MET A 70 -7.73 -50.00 -31.33
CA MET A 70 -8.07 -49.02 -30.30
C MET A 70 -7.12 -47.82 -30.30
N SER A 71 -5.82 -48.04 -30.49
CA SER A 71 -4.83 -46.97 -30.64
C SER A 71 -5.19 -46.03 -31.80
N ILE A 72 -5.51 -46.60 -32.98
CA ILE A 72 -5.92 -45.81 -34.16
C ILE A 72 -7.25 -45.08 -33.91
N LEU A 73 -8.22 -45.72 -33.24
CA LEU A 73 -9.52 -45.12 -32.92
C LEU A 73 -9.35 -43.90 -31.99
N VAL A 74 -8.66 -44.09 -30.86
CA VAL A 74 -8.47 -43.04 -29.84
C VAL A 74 -7.62 -41.89 -30.39
N GLN A 75 -6.57 -42.20 -31.17
CA GLN A 75 -5.77 -41.19 -31.85
C GLN A 75 -6.65 -40.30 -32.73
N ARG A 76 -7.52 -40.90 -33.55
CA ARG A 76 -8.40 -40.16 -34.45
C ARG A 76 -9.49 -39.37 -33.71
N VAL A 77 -9.99 -39.86 -32.57
CA VAL A 77 -10.90 -39.10 -31.70
C VAL A 77 -10.27 -37.79 -31.25
N LEU A 78 -9.02 -37.83 -30.79
CA LEU A 78 -8.29 -36.65 -30.34
C LEU A 78 -7.93 -35.71 -31.51
N GLU A 79 -7.32 -36.25 -32.56
CA GLU A 79 -6.83 -35.46 -33.71
C GLU A 79 -7.93 -34.87 -34.59
N GLN A 80 -9.12 -35.48 -34.64
CA GLN A 80 -10.21 -35.00 -35.49
C GLN A 80 -11.34 -34.42 -34.66
N ARG A 81 -12.01 -35.23 -33.85
CA ARG A 81 -13.26 -34.79 -33.20
C ARG A 81 -12.99 -33.75 -32.11
N VAL A 82 -12.03 -34.02 -31.23
CA VAL A 82 -11.64 -33.08 -30.16
C VAL A 82 -10.94 -31.86 -30.74
N THR A 83 -9.98 -32.02 -31.65
CA THR A 83 -9.27 -30.87 -32.23
C THR A 83 -10.22 -29.95 -33.02
N THR A 84 -11.20 -30.50 -33.75
CA THR A 84 -12.18 -29.68 -34.50
C THR A 84 -13.00 -28.76 -33.59
N ILE A 85 -13.42 -29.24 -32.42
CA ILE A 85 -14.16 -28.39 -31.49
C ILE A 85 -13.24 -27.35 -30.84
N LEU A 86 -12.00 -27.73 -30.51
CA LEU A 86 -11.02 -26.84 -29.91
C LEU A 86 -10.58 -25.72 -30.87
N ASP A 87 -10.45 -25.99 -32.17
CA ASP A 87 -10.13 -24.98 -33.19
C ASP A 87 -11.21 -23.89 -33.29
N ARG A 88 -12.47 -24.23 -33.00
CA ARG A 88 -13.59 -23.27 -32.96
C ARG A 88 -13.65 -22.49 -31.64
N LEU A 89 -13.21 -23.13 -30.56
CA LEU A 89 -13.29 -22.59 -29.21
C LEU A 89 -12.09 -21.67 -28.87
N LEU A 90 -10.87 -22.11 -29.20
CA LEU A 90 -9.61 -21.49 -28.78
C LEU A 90 -9.06 -20.57 -29.87
N ILE A 91 -9.84 -19.56 -30.25
CA ILE A 91 -9.38 -18.54 -31.20
C ILE A 91 -8.36 -17.64 -30.50
N ARG A 92 -7.08 -17.79 -30.87
CA ARG A 92 -5.97 -17.07 -30.22
C ARG A 92 -6.12 -15.54 -30.42
N PRO A 93 -6.23 -14.75 -29.33
CA PRO A 93 -6.32 -13.30 -29.43
C PRO A 93 -4.95 -12.66 -29.74
N SER A 94 -4.97 -11.42 -30.23
CA SER A 94 -3.74 -10.66 -30.52
C SER A 94 -3.28 -9.89 -29.29
N LEU A 95 -2.00 -10.00 -28.92
CA LEU A 95 -1.39 -9.16 -27.90
C LEU A 95 -1.17 -7.71 -28.37
N ALA A 96 -1.17 -7.45 -29.68
CA ALA A 96 -1.04 -6.11 -30.23
C ALA A 96 -2.37 -5.34 -30.24
N SER A 97 -3.50 -6.06 -30.31
CA SER A 97 -4.85 -5.50 -30.28
C SER A 97 -5.69 -6.32 -29.31
N LEU A 98 -5.65 -5.89 -28.05
CA LEU A 98 -6.28 -6.63 -26.96
C LEU A 98 -7.81 -6.59 -27.08
N PRO A 99 -8.51 -7.70 -26.76
CA PRO A 99 -9.96 -7.71 -26.65
C PRO A 99 -10.46 -6.69 -25.59
N PRO A 100 -11.63 -6.06 -25.81
CA PRO A 100 -12.25 -5.17 -24.82
C PRO A 100 -12.55 -5.88 -23.51
N ILE A 101 -12.45 -5.15 -22.39
CA ILE A 101 -12.71 -5.75 -21.07
C ILE A 101 -14.19 -6.04 -20.85
N GLU A 102 -15.06 -5.28 -21.53
CA GLU A 102 -16.53 -5.45 -21.53
C GLU A 102 -16.95 -6.77 -22.18
N GLU A 103 -16.13 -7.29 -23.10
CA GLU A 103 -16.30 -8.59 -23.76
C GLU A 103 -15.49 -9.70 -23.07
N GLY A 104 -15.02 -9.46 -21.83
CA GLY A 104 -14.25 -10.43 -21.03
C GLY A 104 -12.73 -10.35 -21.18
N GLY A 105 -12.21 -9.53 -22.11
CA GLY A 105 -10.79 -9.27 -22.29
C GLY A 105 -9.96 -10.53 -22.61
N LEU A 106 -8.64 -10.46 -22.35
CA LEU A 106 -7.79 -11.66 -22.45
C LEU A 106 -8.11 -12.73 -21.40
N LEU A 107 -8.70 -12.34 -20.27
CA LEU A 107 -9.04 -13.27 -19.19
C LEU A 107 -10.02 -14.34 -19.64
N HIS A 108 -11.00 -13.97 -20.49
CA HIS A 108 -11.96 -14.92 -21.05
C HIS A 108 -11.26 -16.05 -21.80
N TYR A 109 -10.39 -15.71 -22.76
CA TYR A 109 -9.59 -16.68 -23.50
C TYR A 109 -8.77 -17.60 -22.57
N LEU A 110 -8.11 -17.04 -21.55
CA LEU A 110 -7.31 -17.83 -20.60
C LEU A 110 -8.16 -18.79 -19.75
N ARG A 111 -9.37 -18.38 -19.36
CA ARG A 111 -10.33 -19.24 -18.64
C ARG A 111 -10.83 -20.37 -19.53
N VAL A 112 -11.21 -20.06 -20.77
CA VAL A 112 -11.67 -21.06 -21.75
C VAL A 112 -10.56 -22.04 -22.08
N LEU A 113 -9.31 -21.57 -22.26
CA LEU A 113 -8.13 -22.43 -22.44
C LEU A 113 -7.95 -23.42 -21.27
N ALA A 114 -8.04 -22.93 -20.04
CA ALA A 114 -7.90 -23.77 -18.85
C ALA A 114 -9.02 -24.82 -18.76
N VAL A 115 -10.27 -24.41 -18.98
CA VAL A 115 -11.44 -25.32 -18.99
C VAL A 115 -11.28 -26.39 -20.07
N ALA A 116 -10.96 -25.97 -21.30
CA ALA A 116 -10.80 -26.89 -22.41
C ALA A 116 -9.71 -27.93 -22.14
N TYR A 117 -8.58 -27.49 -21.62
CA TYR A 117 -7.47 -28.36 -21.28
C TYR A 117 -7.81 -29.34 -20.15
N ASP A 118 -8.46 -28.87 -19.08
CA ASP A 118 -8.90 -29.73 -17.96
C ASP A 118 -9.86 -30.82 -18.44
N LYS A 119 -10.88 -30.45 -19.21
CA LYS A 119 -11.85 -31.39 -19.78
C LYS A 119 -11.21 -32.37 -20.75
N THR A 120 -10.25 -31.93 -21.55
CA THR A 120 -9.53 -32.84 -22.46
C THR A 120 -8.68 -33.85 -21.69
N LYS A 121 -8.09 -33.45 -20.56
CA LYS A 121 -7.37 -34.39 -19.66
C LYS A 121 -8.31 -35.38 -18.97
N GLU A 122 -9.51 -34.95 -18.56
CA GLU A 122 -10.53 -35.86 -18.04
C GLU A 122 -10.93 -36.91 -19.10
N LEU A 123 -11.20 -36.48 -20.33
CA LEU A 123 -11.49 -37.37 -21.45
C LEU A 123 -10.33 -38.33 -21.71
N ALA A 124 -9.09 -37.84 -21.76
CA ALA A 124 -7.92 -38.68 -22.00
C ALA A 124 -7.80 -39.80 -20.94
N LYS A 125 -8.01 -39.48 -19.65
CA LYS A 125 -8.03 -40.49 -18.58
C LYS A 125 -9.16 -41.50 -18.77
N GLU A 126 -10.34 -41.05 -19.17
CA GLU A 126 -11.47 -41.95 -19.44
C GLU A 126 -11.19 -42.88 -20.64
N LEU A 127 -10.67 -42.35 -21.75
CA LEU A 127 -10.30 -43.14 -22.92
C LEU A 127 -9.19 -44.15 -22.61
N GLN A 128 -8.21 -43.76 -21.78
CA GLN A 128 -7.17 -44.67 -21.29
C GLN A 128 -7.77 -45.81 -20.47
N SER A 129 -8.79 -45.53 -19.64
CA SER A 129 -9.49 -46.56 -18.85
C SER A 129 -10.32 -47.52 -19.70
N ILE A 130 -10.85 -47.07 -20.84
CA ILE A 130 -11.57 -47.92 -21.81
C ILE A 130 -10.58 -48.82 -22.55
N GLY A 131 -9.39 -48.32 -22.84
CA GLY A 131 -8.27 -49.03 -23.47
C GLY A 131 -7.83 -48.34 -24.76
N CYS A 132 -6.58 -47.86 -24.79
CA CYS A 132 -6.01 -47.12 -25.93
C CYS A 132 -4.78 -47.80 -26.56
N GLY A 133 -4.51 -49.07 -26.24
CA GLY A 133 -3.31 -49.77 -26.70
C GLY A 133 -2.03 -49.10 -26.21
N ASP A 134 -1.00 -49.06 -27.07
CA ASP A 134 0.30 -48.42 -26.77
C ASP A 134 0.33 -46.92 -27.12
N LEU A 135 -0.84 -46.29 -27.30
CA LEU A 135 -0.92 -44.86 -27.61
C LEU A 135 -0.46 -44.01 -26.42
N ASP A 136 0.48 -43.09 -26.66
CA ASP A 136 0.79 -42.02 -25.71
C ASP A 136 -0.29 -40.93 -25.75
N ILE A 137 -1.41 -41.22 -25.09
CA ILE A 137 -2.56 -40.32 -25.06
C ILE A 137 -2.27 -39.01 -24.32
N GLU A 138 -1.35 -39.05 -23.34
CA GLU A 138 -0.92 -37.86 -22.61
C GLU A 138 -0.10 -36.95 -23.53
N GLY A 139 0.90 -37.50 -24.22
CA GLY A 139 1.67 -36.76 -25.24
C GLY A 139 0.80 -36.21 -26.37
N LEU A 140 -0.21 -36.97 -26.83
CA LEU A 140 -1.15 -36.50 -27.85
C LEU A 140 -2.01 -35.35 -27.32
N THR A 141 -2.52 -35.46 -26.09
CA THR A 141 -3.27 -34.38 -25.43
C THR A 141 -2.40 -33.12 -25.30
N GLU A 142 -1.16 -33.26 -24.84
CA GLU A 142 -0.23 -32.14 -24.72
C GLU A 142 0.03 -31.46 -26.07
N SER A 143 0.17 -32.24 -27.15
CA SER A 143 0.46 -31.72 -28.50
C SER A 143 -0.61 -30.77 -29.03
N ILE A 144 -1.88 -30.97 -28.66
CA ILE A 144 -3.00 -30.11 -29.05
C ILE A 144 -2.85 -28.69 -28.50
N TYR A 145 -2.24 -28.56 -27.31
CA TYR A 145 -2.18 -27.29 -26.58
C TYR A 145 -0.83 -26.57 -26.68
N VAL A 146 0.18 -27.15 -27.33
CA VAL A 146 1.54 -26.55 -27.42
C VAL A 146 1.47 -25.10 -27.90
N SER A 147 0.77 -24.83 -29.00
CA SER A 147 0.65 -23.49 -29.59
C SER A 147 -0.06 -22.45 -28.71
N HIS A 148 -0.85 -22.91 -27.73
CA HIS A 148 -1.57 -22.06 -26.76
C HIS A 148 -0.79 -21.90 -25.45
N LYS A 149 0.08 -22.85 -25.14
CA LYS A 149 1.03 -22.79 -24.00
C LYS A 149 2.24 -21.95 -24.36
N ASP A 150 2.61 -21.88 -25.63
CA ASP A 150 3.56 -20.93 -26.17
C ASP A 150 3.06 -19.50 -25.92
N GLU A 151 3.90 -18.64 -25.35
CA GLU A 151 3.59 -17.26 -24.93
C GLU A 151 2.47 -17.14 -23.86
N TYR A 152 2.10 -18.22 -23.17
CA TYR A 152 1.06 -18.19 -22.12
C TYR A 152 1.31 -17.09 -21.08
N THR A 153 2.57 -16.94 -20.65
CA THR A 153 2.95 -15.99 -19.60
C THR A 153 2.72 -14.55 -20.02
N GLU A 154 2.95 -14.22 -21.30
CA GLU A 154 2.71 -12.91 -21.89
C GLU A 154 1.22 -12.59 -21.93
N PHE A 155 0.37 -13.56 -22.30
CA PHE A 155 -1.09 -13.40 -22.23
C PHE A 155 -1.58 -13.20 -20.80
N GLU A 156 -1.07 -14.00 -19.85
CA GLU A 156 -1.45 -13.91 -18.45
C GLU A 156 -1.05 -12.56 -17.84
N GLN A 157 0.17 -12.07 -18.11
CA GLN A 157 0.61 -10.74 -17.68
C GLN A 157 -0.21 -9.62 -18.33
N ALA A 158 -0.50 -9.72 -19.63
CA ALA A 158 -1.31 -8.72 -20.32
C ALA A 158 -2.75 -8.67 -19.78
N SER A 159 -3.34 -9.84 -19.47
CA SER A 159 -4.65 -9.95 -18.83
C SER A 159 -4.67 -9.27 -17.44
N LEU A 160 -3.69 -9.58 -16.59
CA LEU A 160 -3.56 -8.93 -15.27
C LEU A 160 -3.39 -7.41 -15.38
N ARG A 161 -2.65 -6.93 -16.38
CA ARG A 161 -2.51 -5.49 -16.65
C ARG A 161 -3.82 -4.85 -17.13
N GLN A 162 -4.62 -5.53 -17.97
CA GLN A 162 -5.94 -5.04 -18.37
C GLN A 162 -6.87 -4.90 -17.15
N LEU A 163 -6.92 -5.92 -16.28
CA LEU A 163 -7.74 -5.89 -15.06
C LEU A 163 -7.34 -4.74 -14.14
N TYR A 164 -6.03 -4.55 -13.93
CA TYR A 164 -5.51 -3.42 -13.15
C TYR A 164 -5.92 -2.07 -13.76
N GLN A 165 -5.75 -1.89 -15.08
CA GLN A 165 -6.11 -0.64 -15.75
C GLN A 165 -7.61 -0.34 -15.65
N ALA A 166 -8.46 -1.36 -15.86
CA ALA A 166 -9.91 -1.25 -15.71
C ALA A 166 -10.28 -0.85 -14.27
N LYS A 167 -9.68 -1.49 -13.27
CA LYS A 167 -9.93 -1.15 -11.87
C LYS A 167 -9.48 0.26 -11.51
N MET A 168 -8.34 0.70 -12.03
CA MET A 168 -7.88 2.08 -11.83
C MET A 168 -8.75 3.10 -12.56
N ALA A 169 -9.38 2.73 -13.69
CA ALA A 169 -10.36 3.58 -14.35
C ALA A 169 -11.68 3.67 -13.54
N GLU A 170 -12.17 2.55 -13.00
CA GLU A 170 -13.34 2.48 -12.10
C GLU A 170 -13.14 3.41 -10.88
N LEU A 171 -12.05 3.24 -10.14
CA LEU A 171 -11.77 4.08 -8.96
C LEU A 171 -11.68 5.57 -9.30
N ARG A 172 -11.15 5.92 -10.48
CA ARG A 172 -11.08 7.32 -10.94
C ARG A 172 -12.46 7.86 -11.33
N ALA A 173 -13.32 7.04 -11.91
CA ALA A 173 -14.69 7.43 -12.25
C ALA A 173 -15.53 7.68 -10.98
N ASP A 174 -15.43 6.77 -10.00
CA ASP A 174 -16.12 6.90 -8.70
C ASP A 174 -15.70 8.18 -7.97
N ALA A 175 -14.40 8.50 -7.97
CA ALA A 175 -13.88 9.72 -7.38
C ALA A 175 -14.44 10.99 -8.04
N LYS A 176 -14.68 10.99 -9.36
CA LYS A 176 -15.25 12.13 -10.10
C LYS A 176 -16.73 12.32 -9.80
N GLN A 177 -17.53 11.25 -9.83
CA GLN A 177 -18.98 11.33 -9.59
C GLN A 177 -19.33 11.89 -8.22
N GLN A 178 -18.51 11.59 -7.19
CA GLN A 178 -18.71 12.12 -5.84
C GLN A 178 -18.30 13.59 -5.69
N SER A 179 -17.28 14.04 -6.44
CA SER A 179 -16.91 15.45 -6.47
C SER A 179 -18.05 16.31 -7.07
N GLU A 180 -18.79 15.79 -8.04
CA GLU A 180 -19.88 16.51 -8.71
C GLU A 180 -21.17 16.53 -7.86
N SER A 181 -21.51 15.42 -7.19
CA SER A 181 -22.72 15.35 -6.34
C SER A 181 -22.63 16.22 -5.08
N THR A 182 -21.43 16.43 -4.54
CA THR A 182 -21.19 17.30 -3.38
C THR A 182 -21.23 18.80 -3.74
N GLY A 183 -21.11 19.15 -5.04
CA GLY A 183 -21.11 20.53 -5.53
C GLY A 183 -22.48 21.20 -5.67
N SER A 184 -23.60 20.48 -5.45
CA SER A 184 -24.95 20.98 -5.78
C SER A 184 -25.80 21.47 -4.59
N ILE A 185 -25.30 21.45 -3.36
CA ILE A 185 -26.08 21.89 -2.19
C ILE A 185 -25.34 23.01 -1.44
N GLY A 186 -25.79 24.25 -1.64
CA GLY A 186 -25.65 25.31 -0.63
C GLY A 186 -24.36 26.13 -0.69
N ARG A 187 -24.51 27.36 -1.19
CA ARG A 187 -23.53 28.45 -1.14
C ARG A 187 -23.35 28.93 0.31
N ALA A 188 -22.64 28.18 1.15
CA ALA A 188 -22.17 28.62 2.46
C ALA A 188 -20.64 28.51 2.52
N LYS A 189 -19.97 29.66 2.59
CA LYS A 189 -18.51 29.78 2.75
C LYS A 189 -18.09 29.18 4.09
N GLY A 190 -17.70 27.92 4.07
CA GLY A 190 -17.01 27.19 5.14
C GLY A 190 -16.34 25.99 4.50
N THR A 191 -15.10 26.17 4.03
CA THR A 191 -14.29 25.14 3.38
C THR A 191 -13.96 24.02 4.36
N SER A 192 -14.85 23.05 4.51
CA SER A 192 -14.53 21.72 5.00
C SER A 192 -14.07 20.89 3.80
N LEU A 193 -12.80 21.07 3.40
CA LEU A 193 -12.09 20.17 2.48
C LEU A 193 -11.75 18.88 3.23
N THR A 194 -12.76 18.09 3.59
CA THR A 194 -12.54 16.71 3.99
C THR A 194 -12.32 15.93 2.71
N THR A 195 -11.10 15.43 2.47
CA THR A 195 -10.83 14.40 1.46
C THR A 195 -11.91 13.32 1.57
N SER A 196 -12.66 13.10 0.48
CA SER A 196 -13.78 12.16 0.43
C SER A 196 -13.32 10.76 0.88
N PRO A 197 -14.10 10.02 1.68
CA PRO A 197 -13.71 8.71 2.21
C PRO A 197 -13.27 7.68 1.16
N GLN A 198 -13.68 7.82 -0.10
CA GLN A 198 -13.32 6.92 -1.20
C GLN A 198 -12.13 7.36 -2.07
N GLN A 199 -11.54 8.55 -1.85
CA GLN A 199 -10.24 8.90 -2.44
C GLN A 199 -9.06 8.27 -1.68
N GLN A 200 -9.36 7.58 -0.57
CA GLN A 200 -8.37 6.93 0.29
C GLN A 200 -8.02 5.54 -0.22
N LEU A 201 -6.80 5.09 0.08
CA LEU A 201 -6.34 3.73 -0.16
C LEU A 201 -7.29 2.71 0.47
N SER A 202 -7.70 1.71 -0.31
CA SER A 202 -8.51 0.59 0.17
C SER A 202 -7.73 -0.71 0.13
N VAL A 203 -7.79 -1.45 1.24
CA VAL A 203 -7.18 -2.78 1.35
C VAL A 203 -7.91 -3.78 0.43
N THR A 204 -9.20 -3.58 0.18
CA THR A 204 -10.01 -4.48 -0.65
C THR A 204 -9.54 -4.54 -2.10
N VAL A 205 -8.97 -3.44 -2.62
CA VAL A 205 -8.40 -3.38 -3.97
C VAL A 205 -7.19 -4.30 -4.07
N VAL A 206 -6.33 -4.32 -3.06
CA VAL A 206 -5.18 -5.24 -3.01
C VAL A 206 -5.63 -6.69 -2.85
N THR A 207 -6.68 -6.96 -2.07
CA THR A 207 -7.30 -8.29 -2.01
C THR A 207 -7.81 -8.75 -3.38
N GLU A 208 -8.37 -7.84 -4.17
CA GLU A 208 -8.83 -8.14 -5.53
C GLU A 208 -7.66 -8.51 -6.47
N TYR A 209 -6.54 -7.77 -6.40
CA TYR A 209 -5.33 -8.09 -7.17
C TYR A 209 -4.75 -9.46 -6.82
N VAL A 210 -4.74 -9.80 -5.53
CA VAL A 210 -4.32 -11.12 -5.05
C VAL A 210 -5.25 -12.20 -5.58
N ARG A 211 -6.58 -11.99 -5.58
CA ARG A 211 -7.53 -12.95 -6.15
C ARG A 211 -7.29 -13.21 -7.64
N TRP A 212 -7.02 -12.17 -8.43
CA TRP A 212 -6.67 -12.36 -9.84
C TRP A 212 -5.39 -13.18 -10.01
N ASN A 213 -4.40 -12.97 -9.13
CA ASN A 213 -3.17 -13.75 -9.11
C ASN A 213 -3.39 -15.20 -8.68
N GLU A 214 -4.23 -15.46 -7.67
CA GLU A 214 -4.62 -16.81 -7.27
C GLU A 214 -5.25 -17.58 -8.44
N GLU A 215 -6.12 -16.91 -9.19
CA GLU A 215 -6.76 -17.49 -10.37
C GLU A 215 -5.74 -17.78 -11.48
N ALA A 216 -4.82 -16.85 -11.75
CA ALA A 216 -3.73 -17.02 -12.71
C ALA A 216 -2.79 -18.17 -12.32
N ILE A 217 -2.45 -18.30 -11.04
CA ILE A 217 -1.61 -19.40 -10.54
C ILE A 217 -2.35 -20.73 -10.66
N SER A 218 -3.65 -20.77 -10.36
CA SER A 218 -4.47 -21.97 -10.56
C SER A 218 -4.38 -22.47 -12.01
N ARG A 219 -4.61 -21.57 -12.98
CA ARG A 219 -4.44 -21.87 -14.42
C ARG A 219 -3.03 -22.35 -14.74
N CYS A 220 -2.00 -21.66 -14.25
CA CYS A 220 -0.61 -22.03 -14.49
C CYS A 220 -0.29 -23.44 -13.97
N THR A 221 -0.72 -23.77 -12.74
CA THR A 221 -0.47 -25.09 -12.15
C THR A 221 -1.28 -26.22 -12.79
N LEU A 222 -2.39 -25.89 -13.44
CA LEU A 222 -3.16 -26.82 -14.25
C LEU A 222 -2.44 -27.10 -15.58
N LEU A 223 -2.04 -26.04 -16.30
CA LEU A 223 -1.49 -26.12 -17.65
C LEU A 223 -0.05 -26.68 -17.69
N PHE A 224 0.73 -26.48 -16.63
CA PHE A 224 2.15 -26.85 -16.61
C PHE A 224 2.47 -27.81 -15.46
N SER A 225 3.12 -28.92 -15.79
CA SER A 225 3.54 -29.95 -14.82
C SER A 225 5.03 -29.84 -14.44
N GLN A 226 5.86 -29.22 -15.28
CA GLN A 226 7.30 -29.14 -15.06
C GLN A 226 7.62 -28.07 -13.99
N PRO A 227 8.30 -28.42 -12.88
CA PRO A 227 8.58 -27.47 -11.80
C PRO A 227 9.33 -26.21 -12.23
N THR A 228 10.25 -26.33 -13.19
CA THR A 228 11.02 -25.21 -13.75
C THR A 228 10.12 -24.21 -14.48
N THR A 229 9.22 -24.69 -15.35
CA THR A 229 8.27 -23.86 -16.09
C THR A 229 7.24 -23.24 -15.15
N VAL A 230 6.71 -24.01 -14.19
CA VAL A 230 5.77 -23.49 -13.19
C VAL A 230 6.42 -22.38 -12.37
N ALA A 231 7.64 -22.58 -11.86
CA ALA A 231 8.33 -21.56 -11.07
C ALA A 231 8.60 -20.29 -11.89
N ALA A 232 9.00 -20.42 -13.16
CA ALA A 232 9.22 -19.27 -14.04
C ALA A 232 7.92 -18.47 -14.28
N ASN A 233 6.83 -19.15 -14.60
CA ASN A 233 5.53 -18.51 -14.86
C ASN A 233 4.95 -17.88 -13.58
N VAL A 234 4.99 -18.59 -12.45
CA VAL A 234 4.53 -18.09 -11.14
C VAL A 234 5.30 -16.84 -10.73
N ARG A 235 6.63 -16.81 -10.94
CA ARG A 235 7.42 -15.59 -10.70
C ARG A 235 6.98 -14.43 -11.58
N SER A 236 6.78 -14.66 -12.86
CA SER A 236 6.33 -13.63 -13.82
C SER A 236 4.93 -13.09 -13.48
N ILE A 237 4.02 -13.96 -13.04
CA ILE A 237 2.68 -13.60 -12.56
C ILE A 237 2.79 -12.77 -11.26
N PHE A 238 3.56 -13.26 -10.28
CA PHE A 238 3.75 -12.58 -9.00
C PHE A 238 4.46 -11.23 -9.16
N ALA A 239 5.42 -11.10 -10.06
CA ALA A 239 6.06 -9.83 -10.39
C ALA A 239 5.05 -8.78 -10.90
N CYS A 240 4.04 -9.21 -11.65
CA CYS A 240 2.94 -8.33 -12.07
C CYS A 240 2.13 -7.82 -10.87
N LEU A 241 1.81 -8.69 -9.90
CA LEU A 241 1.16 -8.29 -8.65
C LEU A 241 2.01 -7.29 -7.86
N LEU A 242 3.31 -7.55 -7.71
CA LEU A 242 4.23 -6.68 -6.99
C LEU A 242 4.27 -5.28 -7.60
N ASP A 243 4.36 -5.19 -8.93
CA ASP A 243 4.33 -3.93 -9.69
C ASP A 243 3.01 -3.17 -9.44
N GLN A 244 1.87 -3.85 -9.59
CA GLN A 244 0.53 -3.26 -9.42
C GLN A 244 0.27 -2.77 -7.99
N VAL A 245 0.64 -3.57 -6.98
CA VAL A 245 0.50 -3.20 -5.57
C VAL A 245 1.42 -2.03 -5.24
N SER A 246 2.68 -2.07 -5.67
CA SER A 246 3.65 -0.99 -5.43
C SER A 246 3.17 0.33 -6.04
N GLN A 247 2.70 0.32 -7.30
CA GLN A 247 2.13 1.50 -7.96
C GLN A 247 0.89 2.02 -7.22
N TYR A 248 -0.08 1.16 -6.93
CA TYR A 248 -1.32 1.56 -6.26
C TYR A 248 -1.08 2.21 -4.89
N LEU A 249 -0.21 1.60 -4.07
CA LEU A 249 0.10 2.10 -2.73
C LEU A 249 0.91 3.40 -2.79
N THR A 250 1.91 3.47 -3.66
CA THR A 250 2.76 4.67 -3.82
C THR A 250 1.93 5.86 -4.29
N GLU A 251 1.12 5.71 -5.33
CA GLU A 251 0.24 6.78 -5.80
C GLU A 251 -0.79 7.20 -4.75
N GLY A 252 -1.32 6.24 -3.97
CA GLY A 252 -2.26 6.55 -2.90
C GLY A 252 -1.63 7.34 -1.75
N LEU A 253 -0.40 7.01 -1.37
CA LEU A 253 0.38 7.78 -0.39
C LEU A 253 0.72 9.17 -0.92
N ASP A 254 1.10 9.30 -2.19
CA ASP A 254 1.38 10.59 -2.79
C ASP A 254 0.14 11.48 -2.86
N ARG A 255 -1.04 10.94 -3.22
CA ARG A 255 -2.32 11.68 -3.14
C ARG A 255 -2.64 12.14 -1.72
N ALA A 256 -2.46 11.28 -0.71
CA ALA A 256 -2.66 11.68 0.69
C ALA A 256 -1.66 12.77 1.13
N ARG A 257 -0.45 12.73 0.59
CA ARG A 257 0.61 13.72 0.83
C ARG A 257 0.33 15.06 0.13
N GLU A 258 -0.37 15.08 -1.00
CA GLU A 258 -0.82 16.32 -1.64
C GLU A 258 -1.71 17.15 -0.72
N SER A 259 -2.61 16.53 0.05
CA SER A 259 -3.43 17.24 1.04
C SER A 259 -2.59 17.92 2.13
N LEU A 260 -1.48 17.30 2.56
CA LEU A 260 -0.52 17.93 3.47
C LEU A 260 0.17 19.15 2.82
N ASN A 261 0.52 19.06 1.53
CA ASN A 261 1.10 20.20 0.79
C ASN A 261 0.11 21.34 0.66
N GLU A 262 -1.16 21.04 0.36
CA GLU A 262 -2.22 22.05 0.26
C GLU A 262 -2.46 22.75 1.60
N ALA A 263 -2.52 22.00 2.71
CA ALA A 263 -2.64 22.56 4.05
C ALA A 263 -1.43 23.46 4.39
N ALA A 264 -0.21 23.04 4.04
CA ALA A 264 0.99 23.86 4.22
C ALA A 264 0.93 25.16 3.38
N ALA A 265 0.52 25.09 2.12
CA ALA A 265 0.37 26.25 1.25
C ALA A 265 -0.70 27.23 1.75
N GLN A 266 -1.80 26.73 2.33
CA GLN A 266 -2.82 27.57 2.97
C GLN A 266 -2.23 28.32 4.15
N ARG A 267 -1.45 27.66 5.01
CA ARG A 267 -0.79 28.29 6.15
C ARG A 267 0.16 29.41 5.70
N ASP A 268 1.02 29.16 4.71
CA ASP A 268 2.04 30.12 4.27
C ASP A 268 1.44 31.43 3.74
N ARG A 269 0.25 31.36 3.12
CA ARG A 269 -0.51 32.54 2.68
C ARG A 269 -0.91 33.49 3.81
N PHE A 270 -1.06 32.98 5.04
CA PHE A 270 -1.46 33.77 6.20
C PHE A 270 -0.27 34.21 7.07
N VAL A 271 0.94 33.71 6.81
CA VAL A 271 2.19 34.13 7.48
C VAL A 271 2.76 35.41 6.83
N ILE A 272 2.54 35.61 5.53
CA ILE A 272 3.05 36.77 4.78
C ILE A 272 2.05 37.94 4.88
N GLY A 273 2.18 38.76 5.94
CA GLY A 273 1.36 39.97 6.08
C GLY A 273 1.49 40.64 7.44
N THR A 274 2.68 41.12 7.80
CA THR A 274 2.92 41.89 9.05
C THR A 274 2.52 43.37 8.97
N SER A 275 1.54 43.74 8.15
CA SER A 275 0.94 45.09 8.15
C SER A 275 -0.59 45.04 8.03
N VAL A 276 -1.22 44.23 8.87
CA VAL A 276 -2.67 44.03 8.83
C VAL A 276 -3.33 44.99 9.83
N SER A 277 -4.20 45.88 9.34
CA SER A 277 -4.97 46.80 10.19
C SER A 277 -5.78 46.03 11.25
N ARG A 278 -6.09 46.67 12.39
CA ARG A 278 -6.82 46.06 13.51
C ARG A 278 -8.15 45.38 13.11
N ARG A 279 -8.77 45.79 11.98
CA ARG A 279 -10.00 45.18 11.43
C ARG A 279 -9.78 43.84 10.71
N VAL A 280 -8.57 43.56 10.22
CA VAL A 280 -8.25 42.35 9.45
C VAL A 280 -7.51 41.31 10.31
N ALA A 281 -7.04 41.70 11.51
CA ALA A 281 -6.39 40.80 12.47
C ALA A 281 -7.29 39.64 12.94
N ALA A 282 -8.57 39.91 13.21
CA ALA A 282 -9.52 38.85 13.60
C ALA A 282 -9.79 37.86 12.46
N ALA A 283 -9.87 38.35 11.22
CA ALA A 283 -10.02 37.51 10.03
C ALA A 283 -8.76 36.67 9.76
N ALA A 284 -7.57 37.26 9.96
CA ALA A 284 -6.30 36.55 9.84
C ALA A 284 -6.14 35.45 10.92
N ALA A 285 -6.53 35.74 12.17
CA ALA A 285 -6.53 34.74 13.24
C ALA A 285 -7.50 33.59 12.96
N SER A 286 -8.72 33.89 12.49
CA SER A 286 -9.69 32.86 12.08
C SER A 286 -9.18 32.03 10.90
N ALA A 287 -8.49 32.64 9.93
CA ALA A 287 -7.91 31.93 8.80
C ALA A 287 -6.73 31.02 9.20
N ALA A 288 -5.90 31.47 10.16
CA ALA A 288 -4.82 30.67 10.71
C ALA A 288 -5.33 29.43 11.47
N GLU A 289 -6.42 29.57 12.25
CA GLU A 289 -7.07 28.42 12.89
C GLU A 289 -7.70 27.45 11.87
N ALA A 290 -8.28 27.96 10.78
CA ALA A 290 -8.79 27.12 9.70
C ALA A 290 -7.67 26.34 8.99
N ALA A 291 -6.51 26.97 8.74
CA ALA A 291 -5.34 26.31 8.18
C ALA A 291 -4.76 25.25 9.12
N ALA A 292 -4.75 25.51 10.43
CA ALA A 292 -4.35 24.53 11.45
C ALA A 292 -5.26 23.29 11.45
N ALA A 293 -6.58 23.50 11.41
CA ALA A 293 -7.56 22.41 11.33
C ALA A 293 -7.42 21.59 10.03
N ALA A 294 -7.15 22.24 8.90
CA ALA A 294 -6.86 21.55 7.64
C ALA A 294 -5.57 20.71 7.73
N GLY A 295 -4.54 21.21 8.42
CA GLY A 295 -3.31 20.46 8.71
C GLY A 295 -3.56 19.22 9.56
N GLU A 296 -4.33 19.35 10.65
CA GLU A 296 -4.70 18.22 11.53
C GLU A 296 -5.53 17.16 10.79
N SER A 297 -6.48 17.60 9.95
CA SER A 297 -7.25 16.70 9.09
C SER A 297 -6.37 15.96 8.08
N SER A 298 -5.45 16.67 7.42
CA SER A 298 -4.55 16.09 6.43
C SER A 298 -3.56 15.10 7.06
N PHE A 299 -3.06 15.41 8.25
CA PHE A 299 -2.24 14.50 9.06
C PHE A 299 -3.00 13.19 9.35
N ARG A 300 -4.27 13.30 9.79
CA ARG A 300 -5.10 12.12 10.06
C ARG A 300 -5.35 11.29 8.81
N SER A 301 -5.69 11.91 7.68
CA SER A 301 -5.87 11.21 6.41
C SER A 301 -4.59 10.47 5.98
N PHE A 302 -3.43 11.09 6.16
CA PHE A 302 -2.15 10.45 5.84
C PHE A 302 -1.85 9.26 6.76
N MET A 303 -2.09 9.37 8.07
CA MET A 303 -1.91 8.25 9.00
C MET A 303 -2.82 7.06 8.65
N ILE A 304 -4.07 7.31 8.25
CA ILE A 304 -4.96 6.26 7.75
C ILE A 304 -4.38 5.61 6.49
N ALA A 305 -3.85 6.39 5.55
CA ALA A 305 -3.21 5.86 4.34
C ALA A 305 -2.01 4.94 4.66
N VAL A 306 -1.17 5.32 5.64
CA VAL A 306 -0.06 4.49 6.12
C VAL A 306 -0.56 3.17 6.73
N GLN A 307 -1.60 3.21 7.56
CA GLN A 307 -2.20 2.01 8.15
C GLN A 307 -2.73 1.04 7.07
N ARG A 308 -3.38 1.60 6.03
CA ARG A 308 -3.89 0.82 4.90
C ARG A 308 -2.75 0.21 4.08
N CYS A 309 -1.66 0.93 3.85
CA CYS A 309 -0.46 0.38 3.21
C CYS A 309 0.13 -0.81 3.99
N ALA A 310 0.28 -0.67 5.32
CA ALA A 310 0.78 -1.75 6.16
C ALA A 310 -0.10 -3.01 6.06
N SER A 311 -1.42 -2.83 6.08
CA SER A 311 -2.38 -3.94 5.92
C SER A 311 -2.27 -4.60 4.54
N SER A 312 -2.13 -3.81 3.48
CA SER A 312 -1.96 -4.31 2.11
C SER A 312 -0.64 -5.08 1.92
N VAL A 313 0.47 -4.60 2.49
CA VAL A 313 1.75 -5.30 2.48
C VAL A 313 1.66 -6.63 3.25
N ALA A 314 0.95 -6.66 4.39
CA ALA A 314 0.72 -7.89 5.14
C ALA A 314 -0.06 -8.94 4.32
N ILE A 315 -1.09 -8.53 3.57
CA ILE A 315 -1.82 -9.43 2.67
C ILE A 315 -0.89 -10.01 1.60
N LEU A 316 -0.04 -9.17 1.00
CA LEU A 316 0.92 -9.59 -0.02
C LEU A 316 1.93 -10.61 0.55
N GLN A 317 2.48 -10.34 1.74
CA GLN A 317 3.39 -11.25 2.43
C GLN A 317 2.71 -12.59 2.79
N GLN A 318 1.46 -12.54 3.23
CA GLN A 318 0.68 -13.75 3.53
C GLN A 318 0.44 -14.59 2.27
N PHE A 319 0.08 -13.94 1.16
CA PHE A 319 -0.09 -14.62 -0.13
C PHE A 319 1.23 -15.25 -0.62
N PHE A 320 2.35 -14.53 -0.49
CA PHE A 320 3.67 -15.08 -0.80
C PHE A 320 3.98 -16.33 0.03
N SER A 321 3.80 -16.25 1.35
CA SER A 321 4.10 -17.36 2.26
C SER A 321 3.21 -18.58 2.02
N ASN A 322 1.91 -18.38 1.78
CA ASN A 322 0.94 -19.48 1.69
C ASN A 322 0.94 -20.17 0.32
N THR A 323 1.15 -19.39 -0.75
CA THR A 323 0.93 -19.85 -2.12
C THR A 323 2.23 -19.86 -2.92
N ILE A 324 2.87 -18.68 -3.06
CA ILE A 324 4.01 -18.49 -3.97
C ILE A 324 5.21 -19.33 -3.53
N SER A 325 5.60 -19.22 -2.26
CA SER A 325 6.81 -19.84 -1.71
C SER A 325 6.89 -21.33 -2.04
N ARG A 326 5.80 -22.08 -1.79
CA ARG A 326 5.71 -23.52 -2.06
C ARG A 326 5.95 -23.89 -3.53
N LEU A 327 5.50 -23.06 -4.47
CA LEU A 327 5.65 -23.31 -5.91
C LEU A 327 7.06 -22.98 -6.41
N LEU A 328 7.84 -22.20 -5.65
CA LEU A 328 9.20 -21.81 -6.01
C LEU A 328 10.28 -22.66 -5.35
N LEU A 329 10.00 -23.30 -4.21
CA LEU A 329 10.96 -24.15 -3.48
C LEU A 329 11.58 -25.29 -4.32
N PRO A 330 10.89 -25.93 -5.28
CA PRO A 330 11.49 -26.99 -6.09
C PRO A 330 12.59 -26.54 -7.06
N VAL A 331 12.80 -25.23 -7.25
CA VAL A 331 13.73 -24.67 -8.23
C VAL A 331 14.75 -23.78 -7.53
N ASP A 332 16.02 -24.14 -7.63
CA ASP A 332 17.12 -23.40 -7.00
C ASP A 332 17.15 -21.95 -7.46
N GLY A 333 17.29 -21.03 -6.49
CA GLY A 333 17.34 -19.58 -6.74
C GLY A 333 15.98 -18.92 -7.02
N ALA A 334 14.91 -19.67 -7.33
CA ALA A 334 13.61 -19.09 -7.66
C ALA A 334 12.96 -18.39 -6.45
N HIS A 335 12.98 -19.04 -5.28
CA HIS A 335 12.45 -18.46 -4.04
C HIS A 335 13.20 -17.20 -3.58
N PRO A 336 14.55 -17.22 -3.38
CA PRO A 336 15.26 -16.03 -2.88
C PRO A 336 15.12 -14.83 -3.83
N SER A 337 15.17 -15.03 -5.15
CA SER A 337 14.99 -13.91 -6.05
C SER A 337 13.56 -13.34 -6.01
N ALA A 338 12.52 -14.16 -5.77
CA ALA A 338 11.16 -13.63 -5.57
C ALA A 338 11.03 -12.86 -4.25
N CYS A 339 11.79 -13.22 -3.21
CA CYS A 339 11.90 -12.42 -1.99
C CYS A 339 12.57 -11.06 -2.25
N GLU A 340 13.63 -11.02 -3.08
CA GLU A 340 14.30 -9.78 -3.48
C GLU A 340 13.37 -8.86 -4.28
N ASP A 341 12.59 -9.41 -5.21
CA ASP A 341 11.60 -8.67 -5.99
C ASP A 341 10.53 -8.07 -5.06
N MET A 342 10.01 -8.86 -4.11
CA MET A 342 9.03 -8.39 -3.13
C MET A 342 9.63 -7.32 -2.20
N GLY A 343 10.86 -7.51 -1.72
CA GLY A 343 11.56 -6.53 -0.90
C GLY A 343 11.76 -5.20 -1.63
N SER A 344 12.13 -5.25 -2.92
CA SER A 344 12.28 -4.07 -3.77
C SER A 344 10.96 -3.33 -3.94
N ALA A 345 9.87 -4.05 -4.24
CA ALA A 345 8.54 -3.46 -4.40
C ALA A 345 8.02 -2.80 -3.10
N VAL A 346 8.25 -3.44 -1.95
CA VAL A 346 7.89 -2.90 -0.62
C VAL A 346 8.74 -1.68 -0.28
N SER A 347 10.04 -1.69 -0.59
CA SER A 347 10.93 -0.56 -0.32
C SER A 347 10.51 0.73 -1.03
N VAL A 348 9.96 0.64 -2.25
CA VAL A 348 9.39 1.79 -2.96
C VAL A 348 8.22 2.42 -2.17
N VAL A 349 7.33 1.58 -1.65
CA VAL A 349 6.18 2.03 -0.84
C VAL A 349 6.65 2.62 0.48
N GLU A 350 7.64 2.01 1.12
CA GLU A 350 8.25 2.51 2.37
C GLU A 350 8.90 3.89 2.18
N ALA A 351 9.58 4.11 1.06
CA ALA A 351 10.19 5.41 0.75
C ALA A 351 9.12 6.52 0.62
N ALA A 352 7.99 6.23 -0.03
CA ALA A 352 6.87 7.15 -0.15
C ALA A 352 6.22 7.43 1.22
N ALA A 353 6.00 6.39 2.03
CA ALA A 353 5.47 6.51 3.39
C ALA A 353 6.40 7.36 4.28
N HIS A 354 7.70 7.08 4.26
CA HIS A 354 8.72 7.82 5.00
C HIS A 354 8.71 9.31 4.65
N LYS A 355 8.67 9.65 3.36
CA LYS A 355 8.59 11.04 2.90
C LYS A 355 7.37 11.77 3.45
N GLY A 356 6.20 11.13 3.42
CA GLY A 356 4.99 11.74 3.96
C GLY A 356 4.96 11.79 5.50
N LEU A 357 5.57 10.82 6.19
CA LEU A 357 5.72 10.85 7.66
C LEU A 357 6.59 12.03 8.12
N LEU A 358 7.68 12.33 7.41
CA LEU A 358 8.47 13.53 7.68
C LEU A 358 7.65 14.81 7.48
N GLN A 359 6.86 14.87 6.41
CA GLN A 359 5.97 16.00 6.15
C GLN A 359 4.85 16.14 7.20
N CYS A 360 4.36 15.02 7.75
CA CYS A 360 3.47 15.02 8.91
C CYS A 360 4.14 15.66 10.13
N ILE A 361 5.39 15.32 10.43
CA ILE A 361 6.14 15.96 11.53
C ILE A 361 6.28 17.46 11.27
N ASP A 362 6.62 17.88 10.05
CA ASP A 362 6.71 19.29 9.69
C ASP A 362 5.37 20.01 9.87
N THR A 363 4.26 19.37 9.51
CA THR A 363 2.91 19.90 9.68
C THR A 363 2.56 20.11 11.15
N VAL A 364 2.86 19.12 12.00
CA VAL A 364 2.67 19.18 13.46
C VAL A 364 3.54 20.28 14.07
N MET A 365 4.81 20.36 13.68
CA MET A 365 5.74 21.35 14.22
C MET A 365 5.38 22.78 13.84
N CYS A 366 4.88 23.01 12.63
CA CYS A 366 4.38 24.33 12.24
C CYS A 366 3.20 24.79 13.10
N GLU A 367 2.32 23.87 13.51
CA GLU A 367 1.23 24.19 14.43
C GLU A 367 1.75 24.48 15.85
N VAL A 368 2.74 23.70 16.33
CA VAL A 368 3.43 24.01 17.58
C VAL A 368 4.05 25.41 17.54
N GLU A 369 4.75 25.78 16.46
CA GLU A 369 5.35 27.10 16.29
C GLU A 369 4.31 28.23 16.23
N ARG A 370 3.15 27.99 15.61
CA ARG A 370 2.02 28.92 15.60
C ARG A 370 1.49 29.14 17.01
N LEU A 371 1.21 28.06 17.75
CA LEU A 371 0.71 28.11 19.12
C LEU A 371 1.70 28.82 20.05
N LEU A 372 2.99 28.49 19.96
CA LEU A 372 4.04 29.20 20.68
C LEU A 372 4.00 30.69 20.38
N SER A 373 3.88 31.08 19.10
CA SER A 373 3.89 32.49 18.70
C SER A 373 2.62 33.25 19.08
N SER A 374 1.45 32.61 19.11
CA SER A 374 0.18 33.26 19.41
C SER A 374 -0.18 33.28 20.90
N GLU A 375 0.28 32.28 21.66
CA GLU A 375 -0.14 32.07 23.06
C GLU A 375 0.92 32.46 24.08
N GLN A 376 2.21 32.38 23.72
CA GLN A 376 3.30 32.71 24.64
C GLN A 376 3.56 34.20 24.65
N LYS A 377 3.31 34.87 25.77
CA LYS A 377 3.49 36.33 25.92
C LYS A 377 4.79 36.64 26.63
N ALA A 378 5.39 37.81 26.33
CA ALA A 378 6.59 38.26 27.03
C ALA A 378 6.38 38.40 28.55
N THR A 379 5.16 38.80 28.94
CA THR A 379 4.74 38.89 30.35
C THR A 379 4.71 37.54 31.06
N ASP A 380 4.74 36.42 30.33
CA ASP A 380 4.79 35.11 30.97
C ASP A 380 6.14 34.84 31.63
N TYR A 381 7.22 35.37 31.08
CA TYR A 381 8.58 35.18 31.56
C TYR A 381 9.20 36.46 32.16
N ARG A 382 8.49 37.58 32.06
CA ARG A 382 8.88 38.85 32.66
C ARG A 382 7.64 39.55 33.20
N SER A 383 7.26 39.23 34.43
CA SER A 383 6.15 39.89 35.11
C SER A 383 6.48 41.36 35.38
N PRO A 384 5.54 42.30 35.17
CA PRO A 384 5.68 43.67 35.68
C PRO A 384 5.76 43.66 37.21
N ASP A 385 6.54 44.56 37.78
CA ASP A 385 6.76 44.70 39.23
C ASP A 385 5.55 45.37 39.90
N ASP A 386 4.38 44.76 39.76
CA ASP A 386 3.08 45.30 40.20
C ASP A 386 2.66 44.74 41.58
N GLY A 387 3.56 44.04 42.28
CA GLY A 387 3.29 43.42 43.59
C GLY A 387 2.40 42.17 43.55
N ALA A 388 2.06 41.66 42.36
CA ALA A 388 1.32 40.41 42.20
C ALA A 388 2.19 39.19 42.52
N ALA A 389 1.60 38.17 43.17
CA ALA A 389 2.29 36.93 43.47
C ALA A 389 2.73 36.20 42.17
N PRO A 390 3.91 35.55 42.14
CA PRO A 390 4.36 34.80 40.98
C PRO A 390 3.39 33.66 40.59
N ASP A 391 3.03 33.55 39.31
CA ASP A 391 2.24 32.42 38.81
C ASP A 391 3.16 31.22 38.55
N HIS A 392 2.90 30.12 39.25
CA HIS A 392 3.69 28.89 39.18
C HIS A 392 3.07 27.82 38.28
N ARG A 393 1.96 28.11 37.60
CA ARG A 393 1.32 27.19 36.65
C ARG A 393 2.05 27.18 35.31
N PRO A 394 1.96 26.07 34.54
CA PRO A 394 2.40 26.07 33.15
C PRO A 394 1.73 27.22 32.37
N THR A 395 2.44 27.73 31.38
CA THR A 395 1.94 28.78 30.50
C THR A 395 0.79 28.27 29.65
N ASN A 396 -0.07 29.18 29.17
CA ASN A 396 -1.19 28.79 28.32
C ASN A 396 -0.70 28.12 27.01
N ALA A 397 0.43 28.58 26.47
CA ALA A 397 1.04 27.95 25.30
C ALA A 397 1.45 26.51 25.59
N CYS A 398 2.12 26.26 26.72
CA CYS A 398 2.49 24.91 27.15
C CYS A 398 1.28 23.98 27.22
N ILE A 399 0.23 24.38 27.93
CA ILE A 399 -1.01 23.60 28.08
C ILE A 399 -1.64 23.30 26.70
N ARG A 400 -1.76 24.31 25.83
CA ARG A 400 -2.36 24.13 24.50
C ARG A 400 -1.52 23.21 23.59
N ILE A 401 -0.19 23.31 23.66
CA ILE A 401 0.72 22.49 22.85
C ILE A 401 0.68 21.04 23.31
N VAL A 402 0.76 20.77 24.62
CA VAL A 402 0.66 19.41 25.15
C VAL A 402 -0.69 18.79 24.76
N ALA A 403 -1.79 19.55 24.92
CA ALA A 403 -3.11 19.07 24.52
C ALA A 403 -3.22 18.77 23.01
N TYR A 404 -2.60 19.59 22.15
CA TYR A 404 -2.55 19.36 20.70
C TYR A 404 -1.73 18.12 20.35
N LEU A 405 -0.51 18.02 20.87
CA LEU A 405 0.39 16.91 20.58
C LEU A 405 -0.18 15.57 21.07
N SER A 406 -0.86 15.54 22.22
CA SER A 406 -1.55 14.33 22.68
C SER A 406 -2.58 13.81 21.67
N ARG A 407 -3.41 14.69 21.08
CA ARG A 407 -4.39 14.30 20.04
C ARG A 407 -3.70 13.80 18.77
N VAL A 408 -2.60 14.43 18.37
CA VAL A 408 -1.80 14.01 17.21
C VAL A 408 -1.23 12.60 17.44
N LEU A 409 -0.73 12.31 18.64
CA LEU A 409 -0.16 11.00 18.97
C LEU A 409 -1.21 9.89 19.04
N GLU A 410 -2.43 10.17 19.52
CA GLU A 410 -3.52 9.18 19.47
C GLU A 410 -3.77 8.68 18.03
N VAL A 411 -3.73 9.59 17.05
CA VAL A 411 -3.90 9.26 15.63
C VAL A 411 -2.65 8.58 15.06
N ALA A 412 -1.45 9.00 15.44
CA ALA A 412 -0.22 8.34 14.97
C ALA A 412 -0.12 6.89 15.48
N PHE A 413 -0.58 6.63 16.70
CA PHE A 413 -0.47 5.32 17.34
C PHE A 413 -1.47 4.28 16.82
N SER A 414 -2.50 4.69 16.08
CA SER A 414 -3.37 3.74 15.36
C SER A 414 -2.77 3.29 14.02
N ALA A 415 -1.73 3.99 13.52
CA ALA A 415 -1.11 3.73 12.22
C ALA A 415 0.33 3.21 12.30
N LEU A 416 1.08 3.58 13.36
CA LEU A 416 2.48 3.25 13.51
C LEU A 416 2.72 2.29 14.67
N GLU A 417 3.51 1.25 14.40
CA GLU A 417 3.88 0.21 15.37
C GLU A 417 5.39 -0.05 15.39
N GLY A 418 5.87 -0.74 16.42
CA GLY A 418 7.26 -1.19 16.53
C GLY A 418 8.31 -0.09 16.33
N LEU A 419 9.32 -0.39 15.52
CA LEU A 419 10.45 0.52 15.24
C LEU A 419 10.04 1.78 14.46
N ASN A 420 8.98 1.70 13.65
CA ASN A 420 8.46 2.85 12.90
C ASN A 420 7.85 3.88 13.86
N LYS A 421 7.08 3.42 14.85
CA LYS A 421 6.55 4.26 15.93
C LYS A 421 7.69 4.93 16.72
N GLN A 422 8.71 4.15 17.10
CA GLN A 422 9.85 4.67 17.87
C GLN A 422 10.66 5.72 17.10
N SER A 423 10.90 5.48 15.80
CA SER A 423 11.63 6.43 14.94
C SER A 423 10.86 7.73 14.76
N PHE A 424 9.54 7.64 14.53
CA PHE A 424 8.66 8.82 14.40
C PHE A 424 8.66 9.66 15.69
N LEU A 425 8.49 9.02 16.85
CA LEU A 425 8.49 9.70 18.15
C LEU A 425 9.83 10.35 18.47
N THR A 426 10.94 9.66 18.19
CA THR A 426 12.28 10.20 18.40
C THR A 426 12.52 11.45 17.57
N GLU A 427 12.16 11.43 16.28
CA GLU A 427 12.29 12.60 15.41
C GLU A 427 11.37 13.75 15.85
N LEU A 428 10.11 13.46 16.19
CA LEU A 428 9.19 14.48 16.71
C LEU A 428 9.71 15.11 18.00
N GLY A 429 10.23 14.31 18.94
CA GLY A 429 10.83 14.81 20.18
C GLY A 429 12.06 15.69 19.93
N ASN A 430 12.92 15.31 18.99
CA ASN A 430 14.07 16.11 18.57
C ASN A 430 13.66 17.46 17.99
N ARG A 431 12.65 17.47 17.11
CA ARG A 431 12.10 18.70 16.50
C ARG A 431 11.43 19.59 17.55
N LEU A 432 10.66 19.01 18.47
CA LEU A 432 10.02 19.73 19.56
C LEU A 432 11.07 20.42 20.46
N HIS A 433 12.07 19.67 20.93
CA HIS A 433 13.16 20.22 21.74
C HIS A 433 13.86 21.40 21.04
N LYS A 434 14.21 21.24 19.75
CA LYS A 434 14.84 22.30 18.96
C LYS A 434 13.93 23.52 18.77
N GLY A 435 12.64 23.29 18.52
CA GLY A 435 11.63 24.34 18.35
C GLY A 435 11.45 25.17 19.62
N LEU A 436 11.32 24.51 20.78
CA LEU A 436 11.22 25.17 22.09
C LEU A 436 12.46 26.01 22.40
N LEU A 437 13.66 25.46 22.23
CA LEU A 437 14.92 26.19 22.42
C LEU A 437 15.00 27.46 21.55
N THR A 438 14.58 27.35 20.29
CA THR A 438 14.59 28.47 19.33
C THR A 438 13.55 29.53 19.72
N HIS A 439 12.40 29.09 20.23
CA HIS A 439 11.34 29.99 20.67
C HIS A 439 11.73 30.77 21.93
N TRP A 440 12.23 30.09 22.97
CA TRP A 440 12.60 30.74 24.24
C TRP A 440 13.77 31.73 24.11
N GLN A 441 14.64 31.57 23.11
CA GLN A 441 15.69 32.55 22.80
C GLN A 441 15.16 33.94 22.40
N LYS A 442 13.86 34.08 22.13
CA LYS A 442 13.21 35.35 21.79
C LYS A 442 12.77 36.15 23.02
N PHE A 443 12.91 35.59 24.23
CA PHE A 443 12.40 36.17 25.47
C PHE A 443 13.52 36.67 26.37
N THR A 444 13.13 37.49 27.34
CA THR A 444 13.97 37.90 28.47
C THR A 444 13.30 37.39 29.74
N PHE A 445 14.09 36.85 30.67
CA PHE A 445 13.59 36.12 31.84
C PHE A 445 13.95 36.84 33.14
N SER A 446 12.96 37.03 34.00
CA SER A 446 13.16 37.33 35.42
C SER A 446 13.34 36.03 36.23
N PRO A 447 13.78 36.07 37.50
CA PRO A 447 13.84 34.87 38.34
C PRO A 447 12.49 34.14 38.49
N SER A 448 11.39 34.89 38.61
CA SER A 448 10.03 34.35 38.63
C SER A 448 9.65 33.73 37.28
N GLY A 449 10.03 34.37 36.16
CA GLY A 449 9.85 33.81 34.82
C GLY A 449 10.67 32.55 34.57
N GLY A 450 11.87 32.46 35.15
CA GLY A 450 12.71 31.26 35.13
C GLY A 450 12.05 30.06 35.81
N LEU A 451 11.41 30.29 36.98
CA LEU A 451 10.60 29.26 37.65
C LEU A 451 9.41 28.81 36.79
N ARG A 452 8.75 29.74 36.11
CA ARG A 452 7.62 29.43 35.23
C ARG A 452 8.06 28.67 33.98
N LEU A 453 9.18 29.03 33.36
CA LEU A 453 9.82 28.27 32.29
C LEU A 453 10.18 26.84 32.75
N LYS A 454 10.73 26.70 33.96
CA LYS A 454 11.06 25.40 34.53
C LYS A 454 9.82 24.52 34.66
N ARG A 455 8.66 25.10 35.03
CA ARG A 455 7.38 24.37 35.04
C ARG A 455 6.95 23.92 33.64
N ASP A 456 7.07 24.78 32.62
CA ASP A 456 6.79 24.40 31.22
C ASP A 456 7.69 23.23 30.77
N ILE A 457 8.99 23.29 31.09
CA ILE A 457 9.95 22.22 30.77
C ILE A 457 9.58 20.91 31.46
N THR A 458 9.15 20.95 32.73
CA THR A 458 8.67 19.75 33.43
C THR A 458 7.45 19.15 32.74
N GLU A 459 6.48 19.99 32.34
CA GLU A 459 5.26 19.54 31.67
C GLU A 459 5.56 18.92 30.29
N TYR A 460 6.41 19.56 29.49
CA TYR A 460 6.88 18.98 28.22
C TYR A 460 7.68 17.70 28.44
N GLY A 461 8.53 17.66 29.48
CA GLY A 461 9.31 16.49 29.88
C GLY A 461 8.41 15.30 30.26
N GLU A 462 7.35 15.55 31.03
CA GLU A 462 6.32 14.56 31.35
C GLU A 462 5.61 14.03 30.11
N PHE A 463 5.28 14.92 29.18
CA PHE A 463 4.68 14.53 27.91
C PHE A 463 5.62 13.65 27.07
N VAL A 464 6.87 14.06 26.84
CA VAL A 464 7.81 13.30 25.98
C VAL A 464 8.29 12.00 26.61
N ARG A 465 8.22 11.83 27.94
CA ARG A 465 8.49 10.53 28.58
C ARG A 465 7.56 9.42 28.07
N SER A 466 6.35 9.78 27.64
CA SER A 466 5.43 8.82 27.00
C SER A 466 6.00 8.23 25.70
N PHE A 467 7.04 8.84 25.13
CA PHE A 467 7.65 8.39 23.88
C PHE A 467 8.52 7.15 24.09
N SER A 468 8.98 6.91 25.33
CA SER A 468 9.95 5.86 25.67
C SER A 468 11.26 6.00 24.88
N ALA A 469 11.74 7.24 24.71
CA ALA A 469 12.93 7.57 23.93
C ALA A 469 14.00 8.20 24.85
N PRO A 470 14.96 7.41 25.39
CA PRO A 470 15.91 7.88 26.41
C PRO A 470 16.72 9.11 25.99
N SER A 471 17.09 9.18 24.71
CA SER A 471 17.83 10.33 24.16
C SER A 471 17.05 11.64 24.15
N ILE A 472 15.71 11.57 24.20
CA ILE A 472 14.83 12.74 24.31
C ILE A 472 14.63 13.09 25.78
N ASP A 473 14.44 12.08 26.63
CA ASP A 473 14.32 12.27 28.08
C ASP A 473 15.53 13.03 28.65
N GLU A 474 16.74 12.59 28.29
CA GLU A 474 17.99 13.24 28.68
C GLU A 474 18.02 14.72 28.24
N LYS A 475 17.55 15.03 27.02
CA LYS A 475 17.52 16.42 26.53
C LYS A 475 16.61 17.32 27.38
N PHE A 476 15.44 16.83 27.78
CA PHE A 476 14.52 17.61 28.62
C PHE A 476 15.00 17.72 30.08
N GLU A 477 15.70 16.70 30.60
CA GLU A 477 16.39 16.80 31.89
C GLU A 477 17.49 17.87 31.88
N LEU A 478 18.35 17.84 30.86
CA LEU A 478 19.39 18.85 30.65
C LEU A 478 18.81 20.26 30.50
N LEU A 479 17.68 20.39 29.79
CA LEU A 479 16.95 21.65 29.64
C LEU A 479 16.44 22.19 30.99
N GLY A 480 16.01 21.29 31.89
CA GLY A 480 15.63 21.64 33.25
C GLY A 480 16.80 22.18 34.08
N ILE A 481 18.02 21.70 33.84
CA ILE A 481 19.24 22.25 34.45
C ILE A 481 19.53 23.64 33.87
N VAL A 482 19.45 23.79 32.54
CA VAL A 482 19.65 25.09 31.86
C VAL A 482 18.66 26.14 32.36
N ALA A 483 17.41 25.79 32.68
CA ALA A 483 16.44 26.73 33.23
C ALA A 483 16.86 27.37 34.56
N ASN A 484 17.70 26.69 35.36
CA ASN A 484 18.24 27.25 36.60
C ASN A 484 19.13 28.48 36.35
N VAL A 485 19.64 28.69 35.13
CA VAL A 485 20.33 29.92 34.70
C VAL A 485 19.53 31.16 35.02
N PHE A 486 18.21 31.11 34.95
CA PHE A 486 17.36 32.28 35.20
C PHE A 486 17.02 32.48 36.67
N ILE A 487 17.23 31.46 37.51
CA ILE A 487 16.73 31.41 38.89
C ILE A 487 17.84 31.74 39.89
N VAL A 488 19.07 31.26 39.65
CA VAL A 488 20.19 31.44 40.59
C VAL A 488 20.71 32.88 40.59
N ALA A 489 21.36 33.28 41.68
CA ALA A 489 22.07 34.55 41.75
C ALA A 489 23.24 34.58 40.75
N PRO A 490 23.64 35.75 40.21
CA PRO A 490 24.73 35.89 39.25
C PRO A 490 26.04 35.20 39.68
N GLU A 491 26.37 35.23 40.97
CA GLU A 491 27.58 34.66 41.55
C GLU A 491 27.60 33.12 41.49
N SER A 492 26.41 32.50 41.46
CA SER A 492 26.25 31.04 41.43
C SER A 492 26.17 30.46 40.01
N LEU A 493 26.30 31.29 38.97
CA LEU A 493 26.21 30.82 37.57
C LEU A 493 27.38 29.91 37.18
N ALA A 494 28.57 30.13 37.75
CA ALA A 494 29.77 29.34 37.45
C ALA A 494 29.61 27.87 37.86
N SER A 495 29.16 27.66 39.10
CA SER A 495 29.05 26.34 39.72
C SER A 495 27.93 25.48 39.13
N LEU A 496 26.94 26.10 38.47
CA LEU A 496 25.84 25.39 37.83
C LEU A 496 26.30 24.43 36.72
N PHE A 497 27.48 24.66 36.12
CA PHE A 497 27.98 23.89 34.97
C PHE A 497 29.20 23.02 35.27
N GLU A 498 29.66 22.97 36.52
CA GLU A 498 30.81 22.15 36.92
C GLU A 498 30.55 20.65 36.72
N GLY A 499 29.32 20.19 36.99
CA GLY A 499 28.92 18.78 36.87
C GLY A 499 28.34 18.37 35.49
N THR A 500 28.19 19.30 34.55
CA THR A 500 27.55 19.02 33.24
C THR A 500 28.14 19.90 32.14
N PRO A 501 29.39 19.61 31.69
CA PRO A 501 30.08 20.47 30.72
C PRO A 501 29.43 20.48 29.33
N SER A 502 28.65 19.45 28.98
CA SER A 502 27.97 19.31 27.69
C SER A 502 26.96 20.44 27.41
N ILE A 503 26.32 20.99 28.44
CA ILE A 503 25.30 22.06 28.29
C ILE A 503 25.89 23.47 28.31
N ARG A 504 27.19 23.63 28.57
CA ARG A 504 27.84 24.94 28.77
C ARG A 504 27.61 25.90 27.61
N LYS A 505 27.69 25.41 26.36
CA LYS A 505 27.53 26.23 25.16
C LYS A 505 26.10 26.77 25.02
N ASP A 506 25.09 25.94 25.29
CA ASP A 506 23.69 26.35 25.23
C ASP A 506 23.33 27.25 26.42
N ALA A 507 23.84 26.92 27.61
CA ALA A 507 23.68 27.75 28.79
C ALA A 507 24.23 29.17 28.61
N LEU A 508 25.39 29.35 27.98
CA LEU A 508 25.96 30.67 27.70
C LEU A 508 25.03 31.55 26.84
N ARG A 509 24.27 30.94 25.91
CA ARG A 509 23.26 31.66 25.13
C ARG A 509 22.07 32.06 25.99
N PHE A 510 21.64 31.17 26.89
CA PHE A 510 20.53 31.42 27.80
C PHE A 510 20.87 32.46 28.88
N ILE A 511 22.11 32.53 29.38
CA ILE A 511 22.52 33.54 30.37
C ILE A 511 22.32 34.96 29.83
N GLN A 512 22.55 35.18 28.54
CA GLN A 512 22.35 36.49 27.89
C GLN A 512 20.88 36.95 27.89
N LEU A 513 19.94 36.04 28.13
CA LEU A 513 18.51 36.31 28.15
C LEU A 513 18.00 36.68 29.55
N ARG A 514 18.85 36.72 30.58
CA ARG A 514 18.46 37.20 31.90
C ARG A 514 18.12 38.70 31.86
N ASP A 515 17.11 39.13 32.60
CA ASP A 515 16.73 40.54 32.71
C ASP A 515 17.81 41.39 33.41
N ASP A 516 18.55 40.80 34.34
CA ASP A 516 19.66 41.39 35.07
C ASP A 516 21.02 41.28 34.37
N TYR A 517 21.10 40.69 33.17
CA TYR A 517 22.37 40.40 32.48
C TYR A 517 23.30 41.62 32.38
N LYS A 518 22.72 42.79 32.03
CA LYS A 518 23.46 44.05 31.91
C LYS A 518 23.71 44.72 33.26
N THR A 519 22.72 44.70 34.16
CA THR A 519 22.80 45.41 35.45
C THR A 519 23.76 44.73 36.41
N ALA A 520 23.81 43.39 36.41
CA ALA A 520 24.73 42.58 37.20
C ALA A 520 26.13 42.40 36.55
N LYS A 521 26.37 43.00 35.37
CA LYS A 521 27.66 42.91 34.64
C LYS A 521 28.14 41.47 34.40
N ILE A 522 27.20 40.55 34.14
CA ILE A 522 27.44 39.10 34.08
C ILE A 522 28.47 38.72 32.99
N ALA A 523 28.53 39.46 31.88
CA ALA A 523 29.54 39.26 30.84
C ALA A 523 30.99 39.31 31.38
N SER A 524 31.26 40.19 32.34
CA SER A 524 32.59 40.31 32.98
C SER A 524 32.88 39.14 33.92
N MET A 525 31.86 38.61 34.59
CA MET A 525 31.99 37.46 35.48
C MET A 525 32.27 36.20 34.67
N LEU A 526 31.53 35.99 33.57
CA LEU A 526 31.72 34.84 32.68
C LEU A 526 33.08 34.83 31.98
N ASN A 527 33.60 36.00 31.57
CA ASN A 527 34.92 36.07 30.95
C ASN A 527 36.03 35.61 31.91
N ASN A 528 35.93 35.91 33.21
CA ASN A 528 36.89 35.42 34.20
C ASN A 528 36.77 33.90 34.43
N ILE A 529 35.57 33.34 34.26
CA ILE A 529 35.26 31.90 34.44
C ILE A 529 35.64 31.08 33.19
N MET A 530 35.64 31.66 32.00
CA MET A 530 35.98 30.98 30.74
C MET A 530 37.49 31.02 30.40
N SER A 531 38.27 31.82 31.12
CA SER A 531 39.73 31.93 30.99
C SER A 531 40.52 30.99 31.90
N GLU A 532 39.84 30.25 32.78
CA GLU A 532 40.33 29.07 33.50
C GLU A 532 39.75 27.79 32.86
#